data_AF-A0A659NP49-F1
#
_entry.id   AF-A0A659NP49-F1
#
_cell.length_a   1.000
_cell.length_b   1.000
_cell.length_c   1.000
_cell.angle_alpha   90.00
_cell.angle_beta   90.00
_cell.angle_gamma   90.00
#
_symmetry.space_group_name_H-M   'P 1'
#
loop_
_entity.id
_entity.type
_entity.pdbx_description
1 polymer ?
#
loop_
_entity_poly.entity_id
_entity_poly.type
_entity_poly.pdbx_seq_one_letter_code
_entity_poly.pdbx_strand_id
1 'polypeptide(L)' 'MTLLIGDKSRIAVEYSIYNLEKFIGCTKIWLNHSFIGSLSDTIFIDGYLIGGFNEVLSKTMLNDRYLFDNPVKIYESSN' A
#
# COMPACT_ATOMS: atom_id res chain seq x y z
N MET A 1 -18.48 -3.35 -0.64
CA MET A 1 -17.94 -4.71 -0.39
C MET A 1 -16.46 -4.65 -0.67
N THR A 2 -15.61 -5.14 0.24
CA THR A 2 -14.16 -5.15 0.03
C THR A 2 -13.73 -6.43 -0.68
N LEU A 3 -12.65 -6.34 -1.45
CA LEU A 3 -11.99 -7.43 -2.15
C LEU A 3 -10.56 -7.53 -1.63
N LEU A 4 -10.00 -8.75 -1.64
CA LEU A 4 -8.64 -9.03 -1.18
C LEU A 4 -7.85 -9.71 -2.29
N ILE A 5 -6.64 -9.21 -2.56
CA ILE A 5 -5.65 -9.86 -3.43
C ILE A 5 -4.40 -10.14 -2.61
N GLY A 6 -3.87 -11.36 -2.70
CA GLY A 6 -2.67 -11.79 -1.96
C GLY A 6 -2.96 -12.47 -0.63
N ASP A 7 -1.94 -12.52 0.23
CA ASP A 7 -1.98 -13.21 1.53
C ASP A 7 -1.55 -12.25 2.65
N LYS A 8 -2.44 -11.99 3.61
CA LYS A 8 -2.19 -11.05 4.71
C LYS A 8 -0.98 -11.46 5.57
N SER A 9 -0.64 -12.74 5.62
CA SER A 9 0.55 -13.23 6.34
C SER A 9 1.88 -12.86 5.68
N ARG A 10 1.84 -12.44 4.40
CA ARG A 10 2.99 -11.99 3.62
C ARG A 10 2.75 -10.57 3.11
N ILE A 11 2.09 -10.45 1.96
CA ILE A 11 1.67 -9.20 1.35
C ILE A 11 0.29 -9.39 0.75
N ALA A 12 -0.61 -8.45 1.04
CA ALA A 12 -1.93 -8.40 0.41
C ALA A 12 -2.41 -6.97 0.22
N VAL A 13 -3.38 -6.80 -0.65
CA VAL A 13 -4.13 -5.54 -0.83
C VAL A 13 -5.59 -5.83 -0.60
N GLU A 14 -6.18 -5.10 0.33
CA GLU A 14 -7.62 -5.07 0.53
C GLU A 14 -8.17 -3.75 0.00
N TYR A 15 -9.19 -3.78 -0.86
CA TYR A 15 -9.68 -2.60 -1.53
C TYR A 15 -11.19 -2.62 -1.73
N SER A 16 -11.77 -1.44 -1.95
CA SER A 16 -13.17 -1.27 -2.35
C SER A 16 -13.26 -0.19 -3.41
N ILE A 17 -13.88 -0.50 -4.55
CA ILE A 17 -14.11 0.45 -5.63
C ILE A 17 -15.54 0.97 -5.51
N TYR A 18 -15.72 2.29 -5.51
CA TYR A 18 -17.04 2.92 -5.54
C TYR A 18 -17.31 3.70 -6.83
N ASN A 19 -16.27 4.04 -7.61
CA ASN A 19 -16.41 4.56 -8.97
C ASN A 19 -15.50 3.77 -9.91
N LEU A 20 -16.09 2.87 -10.69
CA LEU A 20 -15.35 2.01 -11.60
C LEU A 20 -14.79 2.77 -12.81
N GLU A 21 -15.54 3.72 -13.36
CA GLU A 21 -15.13 4.50 -14.55
C GLU A 21 -13.85 5.31 -14.30
N LYS A 22 -13.73 5.88 -13.10
CA LYS A 22 -12.58 6.68 -12.68
C LYS A 22 -11.59 5.91 -11.82
N PHE A 23 -11.84 4.62 -11.59
CA PHE A 23 -11.05 3.75 -10.73
C PHE A 23 -10.75 4.35 -9.34
N ILE A 24 -11.77 4.96 -8.73
CA ILE A 24 -11.68 5.60 -7.41
C ILE A 24 -12.24 4.65 -6.36
N GLY A 25 -11.50 4.50 -5.27
CA GLY A 25 -11.82 3.58 -4.21
C GLY A 25 -11.03 3.89 -2.94
N CYS A 26 -11.00 2.91 -2.05
CA CYS A 26 -10.16 2.92 -0.86
C CYS A 26 -9.28 1.67 -0.87
N THR A 27 -8.13 1.71 -0.21
CA THR A 27 -7.20 0.58 -0.14
C THR A 27 -6.50 0.47 1.20
N LYS A 28 -6.17 -0.76 1.60
CA LYS A 28 -5.26 -1.10 2.70
C LYS A 28 -4.21 -2.05 2.15
N ILE A 29 -2.95 -1.75 2.41
CA ILE A 29 -1.84 -2.64 2.12
C ILE A 29 -1.54 -3.43 3.38
N TRP A 30 -1.52 -4.75 3.29
CA TRP A 30 -1.17 -5.67 4.38
C TRP A 30 0.26 -6.17 4.19
N LEU A 31 1.06 -6.15 5.25
CA LEU A 31 2.42 -6.69 5.34
C LEU A 31 2.56 -7.44 6.66
N ASN A 32 2.74 -8.76 6.61
CA ASN A 32 2.88 -9.62 7.81
C ASN A 32 1.77 -9.37 8.87
N HIS A 33 0.51 -9.33 8.44
CA HIS A 33 -0.70 -8.99 9.22
C HIS A 33 -0.81 -7.56 9.73
N SER A 34 0.25 -6.75 9.65
CA SER A 34 0.16 -5.31 9.85
C SER A 34 -0.44 -4.66 8.60
N PHE A 35 -1.13 -3.54 8.77
CA PHE A 35 -1.66 -2.77 7.64
C PHE A 35 -1.05 -1.38 7.57
N ILE A 36 -1.00 -0.85 6.36
CA ILE A 36 -0.61 0.52 6.04
C ILE A 36 -1.74 1.13 5.20
N GLY A 37 -2.21 2.31 5.61
CA GLY A 37 -3.34 3.01 4.98
C GLY A 37 -4.69 2.68 5.61
N SER A 38 -5.78 3.14 4.99
CA SER A 38 -7.14 2.99 5.49
C SER A 38 -8.16 2.77 4.37
N LEU A 39 -9.23 2.03 4.70
CA LEU A 39 -10.41 1.92 3.83
C LEU A 39 -11.33 3.13 3.95
N SER A 40 -10.99 4.12 4.77
CA SER A 40 -11.69 5.41 4.84
C SER A 40 -11.20 6.41 3.80
N ASP A 41 -9.96 6.26 3.34
CA ASP A 41 -9.29 7.30 2.56
C ASP A 41 -9.45 7.02 1.07
N THR A 42 -10.10 7.97 0.41
CA THR A 42 -10.34 7.96 -1.03
C THR A 42 -9.04 8.15 -1.79
N ILE A 43 -8.77 7.22 -2.71
CA ILE A 43 -7.63 7.29 -3.62
C ILE A 43 -8.05 7.01 -5.07
N PHE A 44 -7.29 7.56 -6.01
CA PHE A 44 -7.24 7.03 -7.38
C PHE A 44 -6.42 5.75 -7.37
N ILE A 45 -7.08 4.59 -7.50
CA ILE A 45 -6.42 3.29 -7.36
C ILE A 45 -5.36 3.10 -8.47
N ASP A 46 -5.69 3.47 -9.70
CA ASP A 46 -4.76 3.33 -10.83
C ASP A 46 -3.51 4.21 -10.66
N GLY A 47 -3.70 5.45 -10.21
CA GLY A 47 -2.59 6.38 -10.01
C GLY A 47 -1.72 6.05 -8.79
N TYR A 48 -2.33 5.95 -7.60
CA TYR A 48 -1.58 5.84 -6.35
C TYR A 48 -1.15 4.41 -6.03
N LEU A 49 -2.05 3.44 -6.19
CA LEU A 49 -1.75 2.05 -5.85
C LEU A 49 -0.99 1.36 -6.98
N ILE A 50 -1.58 1.30 -8.18
CA ILE A 50 -0.97 0.59 -9.31
C ILE A 50 0.29 1.32 -9.78
N GLY A 51 0.23 2.65 -9.94
CA GLY A 51 1.41 3.47 -10.23
C GLY A 51 2.52 3.29 -9.21
N GLY A 52 2.20 3.29 -7.91
CA GLY A 52 3.17 3.06 -6.84
C GLY A 52 3.83 1.68 -6.91
N PHE A 53 3.06 0.61 -7.15
CA PHE A 53 3.63 -0.73 -7.33
C PHE A 53 4.49 -0.86 -8.58
N ASN A 54 4.09 -0.26 -9.70
CA ASN A 54 4.91 -0.23 -10.90
C ASN A 54 6.23 0.51 -10.65
N GLU A 55 6.20 1.62 -9.92
CA GLU A 55 7.41 2.34 -9.52
C GLU A 55 8.32 1.47 -8.64
N VAL A 56 7.76 0.75 -7.66
CA VAL A 56 8.55 -0.17 -6.82
C VAL A 56 9.16 -1.31 -7.64
N LEU A 57 8.37 -1.95 -8.50
CA LEU A 57 8.82 -3.09 -9.32
C LEU A 57 9.86 -2.69 -10.36
N SER A 58 9.82 -1.44 -10.84
CA SER A 58 10.80 -0.92 -11.80
C SER A 58 12.15 -0.53 -11.17
N LYS A 59 12.23 -0.47 -9.83
CA LYS A 59 13.50 -0.19 -9.13
C LYS A 59 14.33 -1.47 -9.05
N THR A 60 15.47 -1.48 -9.75
CA THR A 60 16.41 -2.60 -9.82
C THR A 60 17.20 -2.82 -8.53
N MET A 61 17.33 -1.81 -7.67
CA MET A 61 17.93 -1.91 -6.34
C MET A 61 17.20 -0.99 -5.35
N LEU A 62 17.02 -1.46 -4.12
CA LEU A 62 16.76 -0.57 -2.99
C LEU A 62 18.00 0.33 -2.85
N ASN A 63 17.82 1.64 -3.09
CA ASN A 63 18.89 2.61 -2.94
C ASN A 63 19.58 2.44 -1.58
N ASP A 64 20.91 2.50 -1.54
CA ASP A 64 21.73 2.26 -0.34
C ASP A 64 21.28 3.02 0.91
N ARG A 65 20.59 4.16 0.74
CA ARG A 65 19.92 4.89 1.83
C ARG A 65 18.94 4.05 2.68
N TYR A 66 18.45 2.92 2.14
CA TYR A 66 17.54 1.98 2.80
C TYR A 66 18.24 0.69 3.28
N LEU A 67 19.53 0.50 2.95
CA LEU A 67 20.35 -0.64 3.37
C LEU A 67 21.00 -0.45 4.74
N PHE A 68 21.10 0.80 5.21
CA PHE A 68 21.52 1.07 6.57
C PHE A 68 20.34 0.83 7.50
N ASP A 69 20.53 -0.03 8.50
CA ASP A 69 19.71 -0.15 9.71
C ASP A 69 19.74 1.17 10.49
N ASN A 70 19.20 2.24 9.91
CA ASN A 70 18.48 3.19 10.71
C ASN A 70 17.14 2.49 10.91
N PRO A 71 16.83 1.94 12.10
CA PRO A 71 15.49 1.47 12.37
C PRO A 71 14.62 2.66 12.00
N VAL A 72 13.88 2.51 10.91
CA VAL A 72 12.93 3.52 10.45
C VAL A 72 12.21 3.86 11.73
N LYS A 73 12.34 5.11 12.20
CA LYS A 73 11.40 5.65 13.17
C LYS A 73 10.08 5.48 12.46
N ILE A 74 9.44 4.33 12.71
CA ILE A 74 8.02 4.13 12.48
C ILE A 74 7.48 5.38 13.13
N TYR A 75 6.90 6.27 12.33
CA TYR A 75 6.21 7.42 12.88
C TYR A 75 5.08 6.80 13.68
N GLU A 76 5.36 6.53 14.96
CA GLU A 76 4.36 6.16 15.93
C GLU A 76 3.35 7.29 15.85
N SER A 77 2.12 6.92 15.54
CA SER A 77 1.00 7.84 15.63
C SER A 77 1.03 8.44 17.02
N SER A 78 1.23 9.76 17.10
CA SER A 78 1.01 10.48 18.33
C SER A 78 -0.43 10.20 18.76
N ASN A 79 -0.59 9.56 19.92
CA ASN A 79 -1.87 9.50 20.65
C ASN A 79 -2.46 10.90 20.84
#